data_AF-A0A497NPZ0-F1
#
_entry.id   AF-A0A497NPZ0-F1
#
_cell.length_a   1.000
_cell.length_b   1.000
_cell.length_c   1.000
_cell.angle_alpha   90.00
_cell.angle_beta   90.00
_cell.angle_gamma   90.00
#
_symmetry.space_group_name_H-M   'P 1'
#
loop_
_entity.id
_entity.type
_entity.pdbx_description
1 polymer ?
#
loop_
_entity_poly.entity_id
_entity_poly.type
_entity_poly.pdbx_seq_one_letter_code
_entity_poly.pdbx_strand_id
1 'polypeptide(L)'
;MIKEVYLFTNRNVIVFDEKGEQVIDVQREISWDVEWYKHENEEKALEKIIKDQPKIYLARWRQWAEEITIDEFCSLLGHGRWYWEHYKRSPEAQDKTEDEEISV
;
A
#
# COMPACT_ATOMS: atom_id res chain seq x y z
N MET A 1 -12.26 6.88 0.37
CA MET A 1 -11.45 5.71 -0.03
C MET A 1 -10.09 6.19 -0.51
N ILE A 2 -8.99 5.53 -0.15
CA ILE A 2 -7.66 5.86 -0.66
C ILE A 2 -7.61 5.52 -2.16
N LYS A 3 -7.15 6.47 -2.98
CA LYS A 3 -7.11 6.32 -4.44
C LYS A 3 -5.69 6.25 -4.97
N GLU A 4 -4.79 7.06 -4.43
CA GLU A 4 -3.40 7.15 -4.89
C GLU A 4 -2.44 7.24 -3.71
N VAL A 5 -1.29 6.59 -3.85
CA VAL A 5 -0.20 6.61 -2.87
C VAL A 5 1.10 6.95 -3.61
N TYR A 6 1.86 7.88 -3.08
CA TYR A 6 3.18 8.26 -3.60
C TYR A 6 4.25 7.96 -2.56
N LEU A 7 5.13 7.02 -2.88
CA LEU A 7 6.29 6.66 -2.07
C LEU A 7 7.51 7.41 -2.59
N PHE A 8 8.18 8.15 -1.74
CA PHE A 8 9.44 8.83 -2.06
C PHE A 8 10.64 8.01 -1.60
N THR A 9 11.80 8.24 -2.20
CA THR A 9 13.04 7.49 -1.91
C THR A 9 13.53 7.61 -0.46
N ASN A 10 13.09 8.64 0.27
CA ASN A 10 13.35 8.80 1.70
C ASN A 10 12.28 8.12 2.59
N ARG A 11 11.50 7.19 2.02
CA ARG A 11 10.36 6.51 2.66
C ARG A 11 9.21 7.42 3.13
N ASN A 12 9.18 8.66 2.65
CA ASN A 12 8.00 9.51 2.85
C ASN A 12 6.84 9.00 1.98
N VAL A 13 5.63 8.97 2.53
CA VAL A 13 4.44 8.50 1.84
C VAL A 13 3.40 9.62 1.83
N ILE A 14 2.90 9.93 0.63
CA ILE A 14 1.77 10.85 0.44
C ILE A 14 0.57 10.06 -0.04
N VAL A 15 -0.56 10.18 0.66
CA VAL A 15 -1.76 9.39 0.42
C VAL A 15 -2.89 10.34 0.06
N PHE A 16 -3.59 10.04 -1.03
CA PHE A 16 -4.73 10.82 -1.51
C PHE A 16 -5.99 9.97 -1.58
N ASP A 17 -7.13 10.58 -1.27
CA ASP A 17 -8.43 9.97 -1.45
C ASP A 17 -9.00 10.18 -2.86
N GLU A 18 -10.20 9.67 -3.09
CA GLU A 18 -10.93 9.80 -4.36
C GLU A 18 -11.26 11.24 -4.78
N LYS A 19 -11.21 12.21 -3.85
CA LYS A 19 -11.42 13.63 -4.11
C LYS A 19 -10.10 14.37 -4.38
N GLY A 20 -8.97 13.68 -4.26
CA GLY A 20 -7.64 14.28 -4.32
C GLY A 20 -7.24 15.00 -3.02
N GLU A 21 -7.93 14.74 -1.91
CA GLU A 21 -7.60 15.26 -0.59
C GLU A 21 -6.56 14.37 0.09
N GLN A 22 -5.63 14.96 0.85
CA GLN A 22 -4.61 14.20 1.57
C GLN A 22 -5.20 13.45 2.77
N VAL A 23 -4.85 12.17 2.89
CA VAL A 23 -5.28 11.28 3.98
C VAL A 23 -4.21 11.29 5.08
N ILE A 24 -4.16 12.41 5.81
CA ILE A 24 -3.09 12.76 6.76
C ILE A 24 -2.95 11.73 7.89
N ASP A 25 -4.04 11.12 8.35
CA ASP A 25 -4.04 10.06 9.36
C ASP A 25 -3.19 8.88 8.91
N VAL A 26 -3.37 8.41 7.67
CA VAL A 26 -2.62 7.27 7.12
C VAL A 26 -1.15 7.65 6.89
N GLN A 27 -0.89 8.85 6.36
CA GLN A 27 0.47 9.32 6.13
C GLN A 27 1.29 9.41 7.42
N ARG A 28 0.67 9.85 8.51
CA ARG A 28 1.33 10.01 9.82
C ARG A 28 1.75 8.69 10.43
N GLU A 29 0.94 7.64 10.29
CA GLU A 29 1.26 6.33 10.88
C GLU A 29 2.30 5.54 10.06
N ILE A 30 2.47 5.86 8.77
CA ILE A 30 3.51 5.24 7.90
C ILE A 30 4.84 6.01 7.94
N SER A 31 4.81 7.31 8.27
CA SER A 31 6.03 8.12 8.31
C SER A 31 6.89 7.78 9.52
N TRP A 32 8.16 7.45 9.28
CA TRP A 32 9.13 7.04 10.31
C TRP A 32 9.64 8.20 11.20
N ASP A 33 9.20 9.43 10.94
CA ASP A 33 9.73 10.66 11.54
C ASP A 33 8.95 11.12 12.79
N VAL A 34 8.44 10.18 13.60
CA VAL A 34 7.69 10.50 14.81
C VAL A 34 8.29 9.80 16.04
N GLU A 35 8.51 10.58 17.11
CA GLU A 35 9.02 10.12 18.42
C GLU A 35 8.17 8.99 19.06
N TRP A 36 6.96 8.76 18.57
CA TRP A 36 5.99 7.77 19.05
C TRP A 36 5.70 6.65 18.05
N TYR A 37 6.67 6.31 17.18
CA TYR A 37 6.54 5.19 16.24
C TYR A 37 6.08 3.91 16.95
N LYS A 38 4.97 3.33 16.47
CA LYS A 38 4.43 2.04 16.90
C LYS A 38 4.21 1.18 15.67
N HIS A 39 4.90 0.05 15.60
CA HIS A 39 4.79 -0.91 14.50
C HIS A 39 3.35 -1.30 14.18
N GLU A 40 2.52 -1.51 15.20
CA GLU A 40 1.10 -1.87 15.05
C GLU A 40 0.26 -0.79 14.33
N ASN A 41 0.63 0.49 14.47
CA ASN A 41 -0.09 1.55 13.79
C ASN A 41 0.29 1.63 12.31
N GLU A 42 1.57 1.43 12.00
CA GLU A 42 2.05 1.34 10.61
C GLU A 42 1.36 0.18 9.88
N GLU A 43 1.27 -1.00 10.51
CA GLU A 43 0.55 -2.14 9.94
C GLU A 43 -0.95 -1.87 9.71
N LYS A 44 -1.63 -1.17 10.63
CA LYS A 44 -3.05 -0.77 10.44
C LYS A 44 -3.23 0.20 9.28
N ALA A 45 -2.29 1.13 9.12
CA ALA A 45 -2.29 2.07 8.00
C ALA A 45 -2.03 1.34 6.67
N LEU A 46 -1.09 0.40 6.65
CA LEU A 46 -0.84 -0.48 5.51
C LEU A 46 -2.05 -1.35 5.18
N GLU A 47 -2.71 -1.93 6.17
CA GLU A 47 -3.94 -2.72 5.99
C GLU A 47 -5.03 -1.89 5.29
N LYS A 48 -5.22 -0.63 5.70
CA LYS A 48 -6.17 0.28 5.05
C LYS A 48 -5.80 0.53 3.58
N ILE A 49 -4.52 0.78 3.29
CA ILE A 49 -4.02 0.92 1.90
C ILE A 49 -4.27 -0.36 1.10
N ILE A 50 -3.94 -1.52 1.66
CA ILE A 50 -4.11 -2.81 0.97
C ILE A 50 -5.58 -3.09 0.67
N LYS A 51 -6.50 -2.80 1.61
CA LYS A 51 -7.94 -2.99 1.40
C LYS A 51 -8.51 -2.08 0.33
N ASP A 52 -8.06 -0.82 0.27
CA ASP A 52 -8.56 0.16 -0.68
C ASP A 52 -7.98 -0.04 -2.10
N GLN A 53 -6.94 -0.88 -2.27
CA GLN A 53 -6.29 -1.20 -3.55
C GLN A 53 -6.00 0.05 -4.43
N PRO A 54 -5.31 1.08 -3.90
CA PRO A 54 -5.02 2.28 -4.66
C PRO A 54 -3.94 2.05 -5.72
N LYS A 55 -3.81 3.02 -6.63
CA LYS A 55 -2.60 3.11 -7.45
C LYS A 55 -1.45 3.58 -6.59
N ILE A 56 -0.29 2.92 -6.71
CA ILE A 56 0.89 3.28 -5.95
C ILE A 56 1.98 3.71 -6.91
N TYR A 57 2.63 4.83 -6.62
CA TYR A 57 3.69 5.38 -7.43
C TYR A 57 4.97 5.55 -6.62
N LEU A 58 6.10 5.17 -7.21
CA LEU A 58 7.43 5.48 -6.71
C LEU A 58 7.90 6.81 -7.31
N ALA A 59 8.04 7.83 -6.47
CA ALA A 59 8.52 9.15 -6.84
C ALA A 59 10.02 9.30 -6.54
N ARG A 60 10.81 9.56 -7.59
CA ARG A 60 12.27 9.77 -7.50
C ARG A 60 12.63 11.18 -7.97
N TRP A 61 13.71 11.73 -7.41
CA TRP A 61 14.16 13.06 -7.77
C TRP A 61 14.43 13.18 -9.28
N ARG A 62 13.82 14.17 -9.94
CA ARG A 62 13.92 14.44 -11.39
C ARG A 62 13.47 13.29 -12.30
N GLN A 63 12.67 12.37 -11.81
CA GLN A 63 12.07 11.31 -12.62
C GLN A 63 10.55 11.42 -12.54
N TRP A 64 9.88 11.01 -13.62
CA TRP A 64 8.44 10.79 -13.58
C TRP A 64 8.13 9.68 -12.58
N ALA A 65 6.98 9.80 -11.92
CA ALA A 65 6.53 8.79 -10.99
C ALA A 65 6.22 7.48 -11.76
N GLU A 66 6.66 6.36 -11.20
CA GLU A 66 6.51 5.02 -11.78
C GLU A 66 5.46 4.25 -10.98
N GLU A 67 4.45 3.67 -11.63
CA GLU A 67 3.45 2.83 -10.94
C GLU A 67 4.10 1.52 -10.48
N ILE A 68 3.91 1.17 -9.21
CA ILE A 68 4.41 -0.05 -8.57
C ILE A 68 3.25 -0.82 -7.94
N THR A 69 3.48 -2.11 -7.70
CA THR A 69 2.51 -2.98 -7.02
C THR A 69 2.48 -2.75 -5.51
N ILE A 70 1.39 -3.19 -4.86
CA ILE A 70 1.29 -3.24 -3.39
C ILE A 70 2.41 -4.12 -2.78
N ASP A 71 2.78 -5.21 -3.45
CA ASP A 71 3.87 -6.10 -3.03
C ASP A 71 5.22 -5.37 -2.99
N GLU A 72 5.54 -4.63 -4.05
CA GLU A 72 6.73 -3.79 -4.12
C GLU A 72 6.70 -2.68 -3.09
N PHE A 73 5.56 -2.02 -2.93
CA PHE A 73 5.36 -0.98 -1.91
C PHE A 73 5.61 -1.49 -0.49
N CYS A 74 4.98 -2.59 -0.09
CA CYS A 74 5.19 -3.22 1.20
C CYS A 74 6.65 -3.68 1.36
N SER A 75 7.26 -4.23 0.32
CA SER A 75 8.68 -4.64 0.34
C SER A 75 9.62 -3.46 0.54
N LEU A 76 9.39 -2.34 -0.14
CA LEU A 76 10.18 -1.11 0.01
C LEU A 76 10.01 -0.47 1.40
N LEU A 77 8.88 -0.71 2.06
CA LEU A 77 8.65 -0.32 3.45
C LEU A 77 9.14 -1.35 4.49
N GLY A 78 9.77 -2.45 4.06
CA GLY A 78 10.25 -3.50 4.97
C GLY A 78 9.16 -4.44 5.49
N HIS A 79 7.95 -4.35 4.97
CA HIS A 79 6.76 -5.13 5.33
C HIS A 79 6.46 -6.27 4.35
N GLY A 80 7.37 -6.57 3.41
CA GLY A 80 7.14 -7.57 2.35
C GLY A 80 6.80 -8.97 2.89
N ARG A 81 7.49 -9.43 3.96
CA ARG A 81 7.20 -10.73 4.59
C ARG A 81 5.82 -10.75 5.24
N TRP A 82 5.49 -9.71 6.01
CA TRP A 82 4.19 -9.55 6.66
C TRP A 82 3.06 -9.52 5.61
N TYR A 83 3.23 -8.74 4.54
CA TYR A 83 2.27 -8.66 3.45
C TYR A 83 2.04 -10.03 2.80
N TRP A 84 3.12 -10.78 2.56
CA TRP A 84 3.03 -12.10 1.96
C TRP A 84 2.27 -13.09 2.86
N GLU A 85 2.60 -13.13 4.14
CA GLU A 85 2.00 -14.06 5.12
C GLU A 85 0.50 -13.79 5.36
N HIS A 86 0.07 -12.51 5.36
CA HIS A 86 -1.29 -12.13 5.73
C HIS A 86 -2.24 -11.84 4.56
N TYR A 87 -1.73 -11.38 3.42
CA TYR A 87 -2.57 -10.89 2.31
C TYR A 87 -2.35 -11.62 1.00
N LYS A 88 -1.10 -11.95 0.64
CA LYS A 88 -0.79 -12.60 -0.64
C LYS A 88 -1.00 -14.12 -0.61
N ARG A 89 -0.76 -14.77 0.54
CA ARG A 89 -0.91 -16.22 0.73
C ARG A 89 -2.32 -16.66 1.14
N SER A 90 -3.19 -15.72 1.52
CA SER A 90 -4.52 -16.06 2.05
C SER A 90 -5.41 -16.70 0.96
N PRO A 91 -5.91 -17.94 1.16
CA PRO A 91 -6.67 -18.72 0.16
C PRO A 91 -7.96 -18.05 -0.34
N GLU A 92 -8.50 -17.08 0.39
CA GLU A 92 -9.70 -16.31 0.00
C GLU A 92 -9.48 -15.44 -1.26
N ALA A 93 -8.23 -15.27 -1.71
CA ALA A 93 -7.88 -14.56 -2.95
C ALA A 93 -7.79 -15.47 -4.20
N GLN A 94 -7.78 -16.80 -4.05
CA GLN A 94 -7.66 -17.74 -5.17
C GLN A 94 -9.00 -18.36 -5.60
N ASP A 95 -10.04 -18.30 -4.75
CA ASP A 95 -11.33 -18.97 -4.97
C ASP A 95 -12.30 -18.21 -5.91
N LYS A 96 -11.85 -17.18 -6.62
CA LYS A 96 -12.67 -16.43 -7.60
C LYS A 96 -12.16 -16.45 -9.03
N THR A 97 -11.04 -17.12 -9.30
CA THR A 97 -10.45 -17.14 -10.65
C THR A 97 -10.68 -18.45 -11.39
N GLU A 98 -11.06 -19.54 -10.71
CA GLU A 98 -11.28 -20.83 -11.39
C GLU A 98 -12.74 -21.06 -11.84
N ASP A 99 -13.72 -20.35 -11.28
CA ASP A 99 -15.15 -20.58 -11.59
C ASP A 99 -15.66 -19.81 -12.84
N GLU A 100 -14.90 -18.90 -13.43
CA GLU A 100 -15.31 -18.20 -14.67
C GLU A 100 -14.73 -18.81 -15.96
N GLU A 101 -13.77 -19.75 -15.89
CA GLU A 101 -13.19 -20.39 -17.10
C GLU A 101 -13.90 -21.68 -17.54
N ILE A 102 -14.93 -22.16 -16.83
CA ILE A 102 -15.72 -23.34 -17.24
C ILE A 102 -17.20 -22.96 -17.43
N SER A 103 -17.47 -22.10 -18.41
CA SER A 103 -18.79 -22.04 -19.07
C SER A 103 -18.68 -21.56 -20.52
N VAL A 104 -18.12 -22.42 -21.38
CA VAL A 104 -18.32 -22.35 -22.84
C VAL A 104 -18.80 -23.71 -23.33
#